data_AF-A0A645ILH3-F1
#
_entry.id   AF-A0A645ILH3-F1
#
_cell.length_a   1.000
_cell.length_b   1.000
_cell.length_c   1.000
_cell.angle_alpha   90.00
_cell.angle_beta   90.00
_cell.angle_gamma   90.00
#
_symmetry.space_group_name_H-M   'P 1'
#
loop_
_entity.id
_entity.type
_entity.pdbx_description
1 polymer ?
#
loop_
_entity_poly.entity_id
_entity_poly.type
_entity_poly.pdbx_seq_one_letter_code
_entity_poly.pdbx_strand_id
1 'polypeptide(L)'
;MILELGANDGLRGLPPKLLAQNLEAMIAESGKIGAKVLLIGMQMPPNYGPAYTRQFTQTFTDVARTTNTPLVPFLFEGFGDRAELFLPDGIHPTAEAQHIILDTVWAGLQPMLKTLSARR
;
A
#
# COMPACT_ATOMS: atom_id res chain seq x y z
N MET A 1 6.55 -8.77 -7.23
CA MET A 1 5.43 -8.94 -6.29
C MET A 1 4.89 -7.58 -5.95
N ILE A 2 3.58 -7.42 -5.95
CA ILE A 2 2.91 -6.21 -5.43
C ILE A 2 2.38 -6.60 -4.05
N LEU A 3 2.74 -5.84 -3.02
CA LEU A 3 2.32 -6.08 -1.64
C LEU A 3 1.39 -4.96 -1.21
N GLU A 4 0.09 -5.27 -1.11
CA GLU A 4 -0.96 -4.38 -0.63
C GLU A 4 -1.69 -5.09 0.51
N LEU A 5 -1.21 -4.89 1.73
CA LEU A 5 -1.78 -5.45 2.95
C LEU A 5 -1.64 -4.43 4.09
N GLY A 6 -2.60 -4.46 5.01
CA GLY A 6 -2.58 -3.64 6.23
C GLY A 6 -3.89 -2.88 6.48
N ALA A 7 -4.74 -2.70 5.47
CA ALA A 7 -6.04 -2.04 5.64
C ALA A 7 -6.89 -2.75 6.72
N ASN A 8 -6.93 -4.09 6.72
CA ASN A 8 -7.64 -4.86 7.73
C ASN A 8 -7.07 -4.70 9.15
N ASP A 9 -5.74 -4.64 9.29
CA ASP A 9 -5.08 -4.36 10.57
C ASP A 9 -5.47 -2.97 11.09
N GLY A 10 -5.48 -1.98 10.20
CA GLY A 10 -5.92 -0.61 10.45
C GLY A 10 -7.37 -0.55 10.92
N LEU A 11 -8.29 -1.17 10.17
CA LEU A 11 -9.72 -1.21 10.48
C LEU A 11 -10.02 -1.92 11.82
N ARG A 12 -9.16 -2.87 12.22
CA ARG A 12 -9.21 -3.56 13.51
C ARG A 12 -8.51 -2.81 14.64
N GLY A 13 -7.86 -1.67 14.36
CA GLY A 13 -7.12 -0.89 15.35
C GLY A 13 -5.89 -1.61 15.91
N LEU A 14 -5.30 -2.53 15.15
CA LEU A 14 -4.12 -3.27 15.59
C LEU A 14 -2.89 -2.35 15.67
N PRO A 15 -1.89 -2.67 16.51
CA PRO A 15 -0.70 -1.84 16.66
C PRO A 15 0.07 -1.69 15.33
N PRO A 16 0.39 -0.46 14.86
CA PRO A 16 1.14 -0.27 13.62
C PRO A 16 2.54 -0.92 13.62
N LYS A 17 3.13 -1.12 14.80
CA LYS A 17 4.39 -1.88 14.95
C LYS A 17 4.26 -3.33 14.47
N LEU A 18 3.12 -3.98 14.73
CA LEU A 18 2.89 -5.35 14.27
C LEU A 18 2.73 -5.39 12.74
N LEU A 19 2.05 -4.40 12.17
CA LEU A 19 1.96 -4.20 10.72
C LEU A 19 3.36 -4.07 10.10
N ALA A 20 4.22 -3.20 10.67
CA ALA A 20 5.61 -3.02 10.21
C ALA A 20 6.37 -4.36 10.16
N GLN A 21 6.37 -5.10 11.28
CA GLN A 21 7.05 -6.38 11.41
C GLN A 21 6.57 -7.40 10.39
N ASN A 22 5.26 -7.47 10.17
CA ASN A 22 4.66 -8.39 9.20
C ASN A 22 5.03 -8.03 7.77
N LEU A 23 4.98 -6.75 7.40
CA LEU A 23 5.35 -6.28 6.05
C LEU A 23 6.85 -6.51 5.78
N GLU A 24 7.72 -6.18 6.74
CA GLU A 24 9.17 -6.42 6.64
C GLU A 24 9.48 -7.90 6.44
N ALA A 25 8.81 -8.79 7.18
CA ALA A 25 8.96 -10.23 7.03
C ALA A 25 8.53 -10.71 5.64
N MET A 26 7.37 -10.26 5.15
CA MET A 26 6.88 -10.63 3.80
C MET A 26 7.83 -10.15 2.69
N ILE A 27 8.37 -8.93 2.82
CA ILE A 27 9.35 -8.39 1.88
C ILE A 27 10.63 -9.23 1.91
N ALA A 28 11.13 -9.57 3.11
CA ALA A 28 12.32 -10.39 3.26
C ALA A 28 12.16 -11.79 2.65
N GLU A 29 11.05 -12.48 2.92
CA GLU A 29 10.77 -13.81 2.33
C GLU A 29 10.67 -13.75 0.80
N SER A 30 10.04 -12.70 0.28
CA SER A 30 9.95 -12.48 -1.18
C SER A 30 11.32 -12.24 -1.81
N GLY A 31 12.21 -11.53 -1.11
CA GLY A 31 13.58 -11.30 -1.54
C GLY A 31 14.40 -12.60 -1.65
N LYS A 32 14.16 -13.60 -0.79
CA LYS A 32 14.86 -14.89 -0.82
C LYS A 32 14.65 -15.67 -2.11
N ILE A 33 13.50 -15.48 -2.77
CA ILE A 33 13.19 -16.10 -4.08
C ILE A 33 13.52 -15.18 -5.27
N GLY A 34 14.23 -14.07 -5.03
CA GLY A 34 14.63 -13.11 -6.06
C GLY A 34 13.50 -12.19 -6.55
N ALA A 35 12.35 -12.15 -5.87
CA ALA A 35 11.25 -11.28 -6.26
C ALA A 35 11.53 -9.83 -5.85
N LYS A 36 11.40 -8.90 -6.81
CA LYS A 36 11.32 -7.47 -6.50
C LYS A 36 9.93 -7.15 -5.96
N VAL A 37 9.86 -6.43 -4.84
CA VAL A 37 8.60 -6.03 -4.21
C VAL A 37 8.29 -4.57 -4.55
N LEU A 38 7.02 -4.29 -4.85
CA LEU A 38 6.43 -2.95 -4.81
C LEU A 38 5.49 -2.93 -3.61
N LEU A 39 5.76 -2.07 -2.63
CA LEU A 39 4.86 -1.88 -1.48
C LEU A 39 3.80 -0.85 -1.86
N ILE A 40 2.54 -1.12 -1.50
CA ILE A 40 1.43 -0.19 -1.65
C ILE A 40 0.94 0.16 -0.24
N GLY A 41 0.94 1.46 0.05
CA GLY A 41 0.49 2.02 1.31
C GLY A 41 -1.02 2.26 1.35
N MET A 42 -1.53 2.33 2.58
CA MET A 42 -2.92 2.61 2.90
C MET A 42 -3.01 3.72 3.95
N GLN A 43 -4.17 4.36 4.03
CA GLN A 43 -4.50 5.35 5.06
C GLN A 43 -5.78 4.95 5.77
N MET A 44 -5.90 5.32 7.04
CA MET A 44 -7.09 5.05 7.85
C MET A 44 -8.01 6.27 7.90
N PRO A 45 -9.35 6.07 7.93
CA PRO A 45 -10.27 7.19 8.01
C PRO A 45 -10.11 7.99 9.32
N PRO A 46 -10.47 9.29 9.33
CA PRO A 46 -10.18 10.18 10.46
C PRO A 46 -10.81 9.76 11.80
N ASN A 47 -11.88 8.96 11.78
CA ASN A 47 -12.58 8.48 12.98
C ASN A 47 -11.75 7.53 13.85
N TYR A 48 -10.63 7.01 13.37
CA TYR A 48 -9.68 6.20 14.15
C TYR A 48 -8.72 7.03 15.01
N GLY A 49 -8.81 8.36 14.92
CA GLY A 49 -8.02 9.29 15.72
C GLY A 49 -6.69 9.66 15.07
N PRO A 50 -6.30 10.95 15.13
CA PRO A 50 -5.22 11.49 14.30
C PRO A 50 -3.83 10.93 14.66
N ALA A 51 -3.62 10.46 15.90
CA ALA A 51 -2.36 9.82 16.28
C ALA A 51 -2.19 8.46 15.60
N TYR A 52 -3.26 7.64 15.61
CA TYR A 52 -3.25 6.31 15.00
C TYR A 52 -3.12 6.40 13.49
N THR A 53 -3.94 7.24 12.83
CA THR A 53 -3.92 7.36 11.36
C THR A 53 -2.56 7.82 10.84
N ARG A 54 -1.92 8.80 11.50
CA ARG A 54 -0.55 9.22 11.16
C ARG A 54 0.47 8.11 11.32
N GLN A 55 0.44 7.39 12.45
CA GLN A 55 1.39 6.30 12.70
C GLN A 55 1.18 5.14 11.71
N PHE A 56 -0.07 4.83 11.38
CA PHE A 56 -0.44 3.83 10.39
C PHE A 56 0.14 4.19 9.01
N THR A 57 -0.11 5.40 8.51
CA THR A 57 0.45 5.84 7.21
C THR A 57 1.97 5.88 7.23
N GLN A 58 2.58 6.37 8.32
CA GLN A 58 4.04 6.44 8.46
C GLN A 58 4.70 5.05 8.42
N THR A 59 4.00 4.00 8.86
CA THR A 59 4.50 2.62 8.87
C THR A 59 4.93 2.18 7.47
N PHE A 60 4.16 2.47 6.43
CA PHE A 60 4.51 2.09 5.06
C PHE A 60 5.78 2.79 4.57
N THR A 61 5.91 4.09 4.86
CA THR A 61 7.10 4.87 4.53
C THR A 61 8.35 4.35 5.25
N ASP A 62 8.21 4.01 6.52
CA ASP A 62 9.32 3.49 7.32
C ASP A 62 9.74 2.09 6.85
N VAL A 63 8.80 1.19 6.58
CA VAL A 63 9.09 -0.16 6.04
C VAL A 63 9.77 -0.06 4.68
N ALA A 64 9.25 0.79 3.78
CA ALA A 64 9.85 1.01 2.45
C ALA A 64 11.30 1.48 2.56
N ARG A 65 11.58 2.44 3.46
CA ARG A 65 12.94 2.95 3.71
C ARG A 65 13.84 1.87 4.30
N THR A 66 13.40 1.16 5.33
CA THR A 66 14.18 0.14 6.03
C THR A 66 14.55 -1.02 5.12
N THR A 67 13.63 -1.42 4.25
CA THR A 67 13.81 -2.57 3.34
C THR A 67 14.34 -2.18 1.96
N ASN A 68 14.55 -0.87 1.71
CA ASN A 68 14.87 -0.32 0.39
C ASN A 68 13.89 -0.78 -0.71
N THR A 69 12.60 -0.79 -0.38
CA THR A 69 11.50 -1.24 -1.26
C THR A 69 10.80 -0.03 -1.88
N PRO A 70 10.58 -0.01 -3.21
CA PRO A 70 9.72 0.99 -3.85
C PRO A 70 8.32 1.06 -3.22
N LEU A 71 7.78 2.28 -3.08
CA LEU A 71 6.51 2.54 -2.42
C LEU A 71 5.56 3.34 -3.33
N VAL A 72 4.32 2.86 -3.46
CA VAL A 72 3.15 3.67 -3.80
C VAL A 72 2.51 4.12 -2.48
N PRO A 73 2.52 5.42 -2.11
CA PRO A 73 2.17 5.84 -0.75
C PRO A 73 0.73 5.56 -0.34
N PHE A 74 -0.22 5.65 -1.27
CA PHE A 74 -1.63 5.44 -1.01
C PHE A 74 -2.34 4.87 -2.23
N LEU A 75 -3.04 3.75 -2.06
CA LEU A 75 -3.79 3.10 -3.14
C LEU A 75 -4.92 3.97 -3.71
N PHE A 76 -5.62 4.72 -2.85
CA PHE A 76 -6.77 5.53 -3.25
C PHE A 76 -6.43 7.00 -3.48
N GLU A 77 -5.17 7.29 -3.83
CA GLU A 77 -4.72 8.63 -4.17
C GLU A 77 -5.63 9.23 -5.26
N GLY A 78 -6.10 10.46 -5.05
CA GLY A 78 -6.97 11.18 -5.97
C GLY A 78 -8.46 10.82 -5.90
N PHE A 79 -8.89 9.84 -5.09
CA PHE A 79 -10.31 9.55 -4.92
C PHE A 79 -10.75 9.03 -3.54
N GLY A 80 -9.84 8.85 -2.58
CA GLY A 80 -10.16 8.27 -1.26
C GLY A 80 -11.20 9.03 -0.44
N ASP A 81 -11.50 10.28 -0.80
CA ASP A 81 -12.52 11.15 -0.19
C ASP A 81 -13.83 11.26 -1.01
N ARG A 82 -13.90 10.61 -2.17
CA ARG A 82 -15.04 10.65 -3.10
C ARG A 82 -15.98 9.48 -2.86
N ALA A 83 -16.97 9.69 -1.99
CA ALA A 83 -17.91 8.64 -1.57
C ALA A 83 -18.65 7.95 -2.73
N GLU A 84 -18.86 8.65 -3.85
CA GLU A 84 -19.49 8.09 -5.06
C GLU A 84 -18.65 7.04 -5.78
N LEU A 85 -17.36 6.94 -5.45
CA LEU A 85 -16.41 5.95 -5.99
C LEU A 85 -16.21 4.75 -5.06
N PHE A 86 -17.04 4.62 -4.02
CA PHE A 86 -17.11 3.45 -3.14
C PHE A 86 -18.47 2.75 -3.24
N LEU A 87 -18.47 1.45 -3.00
CA LEU A 87 -19.67 0.64 -2.78
C LEU A 87 -20.45 1.17 -1.57
N PRO A 88 -21.71 0.75 -1.37
CA PRO A 88 -22.54 1.21 -0.25
C PRO A 88 -21.94 0.98 1.16
N ASP A 89 -20.92 0.12 1.28
CA ASP A 89 -20.18 -0.09 2.52
C ASP A 89 -19.17 1.03 2.85
N GLY A 90 -18.88 1.93 1.91
CA GLY A 90 -17.98 3.06 2.07
C GLY A 90 -16.50 2.69 2.18
N ILE A 91 -16.12 1.44 1.90
CA ILE A 91 -14.73 0.96 2.03
C ILE A 91 -14.20 0.30 0.75
N HIS A 92 -15.07 -0.33 -0.04
CA HIS A 92 -14.65 -1.00 -1.27
C HIS A 92 -14.86 -0.09 -2.49
N PRO A 93 -13.84 0.15 -3.34
CA PRO A 93 -14.01 0.98 -4.53
C PRO A 93 -14.99 0.38 -5.55
N THR A 94 -15.68 1.23 -6.32
CA THR A 94 -16.56 0.79 -7.42
C THR A 94 -15.77 0.35 -8.66
N ALA A 95 -16.46 -0.09 -9.71
CA ALA A 95 -15.85 -0.43 -10.99
C ALA A 95 -15.20 0.79 -11.68
N GLU A 96 -15.81 1.97 -11.55
CA GLU A 96 -15.32 3.23 -12.11
C GLU A 96 -13.98 3.66 -11.48
N ALA A 97 -13.79 3.37 -10.19
CA ALA A 97 -12.56 3.68 -9.46
C ALA A 97 -11.36 2.82 -9.90
N GLN A 98 -11.59 1.66 -10.53
CA GLN A 98 -10.53 0.69 -10.85
C GLN A 98 -9.47 1.26 -11.82
N HIS A 99 -9.86 2.14 -12.74
CA HIS A 99 -8.91 2.80 -13.64
C HIS A 99 -7.97 3.75 -12.89
N ILE A 100 -8.47 4.45 -11.87
CA ILE A 100 -7.66 5.34 -11.03
C ILE A 100 -6.67 4.51 -10.20
N ILE A 101 -7.14 3.39 -9.64
CA ILE A 101 -6.28 2.43 -8.92
C ILE A 101 -5.18 1.90 -9.84
N LEU A 102 -5.52 1.52 -11.07
CA LEU A 102 -4.56 1.07 -12.07
C LEU A 102 -3.47 2.12 -12.29
N ASP A 103 -3.86 3.37 -12.56
CA ASP A 103 -2.91 4.45 -12.84
C ASP A 103 -1.97 4.71 -11.65
N THR A 104 -2.52 4.72 -10.43
CA THR A 104 -1.78 4.88 -9.18
C THR A 104 -0.73 3.78 -8.98
N VAL A 105 -1.12 2.51 -9.18
CA VAL A 105 -0.18 1.38 -9.04
C VAL A 105 0.82 1.35 -10.19
N TRP A 106 0.37 1.68 -11.41
CA TRP A 106 1.20 1.65 -12.61
C TRP A 106 2.36 2.63 -12.55
N ALA A 107 2.16 3.81 -11.96
CA ALA A 107 3.23 4.80 -11.76
C ALA A 107 4.42 4.23 -10.97
N GLY A 108 4.17 3.38 -9.96
CA GLY A 108 5.21 2.69 -9.20
C GLY A 108 5.74 1.42 -9.89
N LEU A 109 4.86 0.67 -10.57
CA LEU A 109 5.21 -0.62 -11.17
C LEU A 109 5.99 -0.48 -12.48
N GLN A 110 5.58 0.42 -13.38
CA GLN A 110 6.15 0.52 -14.73
C GLN A 110 7.69 0.69 -14.74
N PRO A 111 8.31 1.54 -13.90
CA PRO A 111 9.76 1.67 -13.85
C PRO A 111 10.49 0.36 -13.47
N MET A 112 9.86 -0.46 -12.62
CA MET A 112 10.44 -1.73 -12.18
C MET A 112 10.49 -2.78 -13.30
N LEU A 113 9.54 -2.74 -14.22
CA LEU A 113 9.45 -3.64 -15.37
C LEU A 113 10.52 -3.35 -16.43
N LYS A 114 10.77 -2.06 -16.72
CA LYS A 114 11.83 -1.65 -17.67
C LYS A 114 13.21 -2.13 -17.20
N THR A 115 13.46 -2.04 -15.90
CA THR A 115 14.70 -2.49 -15.26
C THR A 115 14.93 -4.01 -15.36
N LEU A 116 13.88 -4.82 -15.57
CA LEU A 116 14.00 -6.28 -15.76
C LEU A 116 14.37 -6.64 -17.20
N SER A 117 13.88 -5.89 -18.18
CA SER A 117 14.17 -6.14 -19.61
C SER A 117 15.64 -5.90 -19.97
N ALA A 118 16.33 -5.00 -19.27
CA ALA A 118 17.75 -4.69 -19.49
C ALA A 118 18.74 -5.68 -18.84
N ARG A 119 18.26 -6.71 -18.13
CA ARG A 119 19.07 -7.74 -17.47
C ARG A 119 19.04 -9.10 -18.19
N ARG A 120 18.52 -9.14 -19.42
CA ARG A 120 18.54 -10.31 -20.31
C ARG A 120 19.54 -10.09 -21.43
#